data_AF-A0A9E4EY73-F1
#
_entry.id   AF-A0A9E4EY73-F1
#
_cell.length_a   1.000
_cell.length_b   1.000
_cell.length_c   1.000
_cell.angle_alpha   90.00
_cell.angle_beta   90.00
_cell.angle_gamma   90.00
#
_symmetry.space_group_name_H-M   'P 1'
#
loop_
_entity.id
_entity.type
_entity.pdbx_description
1 polymer ?
#
loop_
_entity_poly.entity_id
_entity_poly.type
_entity_poly.pdbx_seq_one_letter_code
_entity_poly.pdbx_strand_id
1 'polypeptide(L)' 'FRAVVVEGEAQVSEVMGKDHEGLKSVVDHFFGPEMWANYVNTPIAQKIRVRITMVPKKWKWWDYRRMLMGSVTVD' A
#
# COMPACT_ATOMS: atom_id res chain seq x y z
N PHE A 1 -10.63 18.16 -8.40
CA PHE A 1 -10.52 16.69 -8.24
C PHE A 1 -9.09 16.27 -8.56
N ARG A 2 -8.52 15.33 -7.81
CA ARG A 2 -7.17 14.78 -8.01
C ARG A 2 -7.25 13.27 -7.96
N ALA A 3 -6.68 12.59 -8.93
CA ALA A 3 -6.62 11.13 -8.90
C ALA A 3 -5.44 10.60 -9.71
N VAL A 4 -5.08 9.37 -9.37
CA VAL A 4 -4.06 8.57 -10.03
C VAL A 4 -4.63 7.18 -10.27
N VAL A 5 -4.40 6.64 -11.45
CA VAL A 5 -4.71 5.26 -11.82
C VAL A 5 -3.40 4.58 -12.14
N VAL A 6 -3.18 3.43 -11.52
CA VAL A 6 -1.96 2.63 -11.69
C VAL A 6 -2.38 1.26 -12.22
N GLU A 7 -1.81 0.89 -13.36
CA GLU A 7 -1.98 -0.43 -13.99
C GLU A 7 -0.63 -1.16 -13.87
N GLY A 8 -0.67 -2.45 -13.53
CA GLY A 8 0.54 -3.23 -13.28
C GLY A 8 0.25 -4.67 -12.92
N GLU A 9 1.30 -5.41 -12.61
CA GLU A 9 1.22 -6.81 -12.22
C GLU A 9 1.23 -6.94 -10.69
N ALA A 10 0.50 -7.93 -10.17
CA ALA A 10 0.50 -8.26 -8.76
C ALA A 10 1.47 -9.42 -8.50
N GLN A 11 2.44 -9.19 -7.62
CA GLN A 11 3.29 -10.24 -7.07
C GLN A 11 2.78 -10.62 -5.69
N VAL A 12 2.40 -11.88 -5.52
CA VAL A 12 1.92 -12.42 -4.24
C VAL A 12 3.08 -13.17 -3.59
N SER A 13 3.40 -12.81 -2.35
CA SER A 13 4.42 -13.53 -1.59
C SER A 13 3.94 -14.91 -1.16
N GLU A 14 4.87 -15.78 -0.77
CA GLU A 14 4.53 -16.91 0.08
C GLU A 14 3.97 -16.45 1.44
N VAL A 15 3.47 -17.39 2.24
CA VAL A 15 2.91 -17.12 3.56
C VAL A 15 4.00 -16.55 4.49
N MET A 16 3.79 -15.33 4.99
CA MET A 16 4.76 -14.60 5.82
C MET A 16 4.48 -14.69 7.33
N GLY A 17 3.69 -15.67 7.76
CA GLY A 17 3.19 -15.72 9.13
C GLY A 17 2.38 -14.46 9.45
N LYS A 18 2.67 -13.78 10.57
CA LYS A 18 1.88 -12.62 11.02
C LYS A 18 2.17 -11.32 10.25
N ASP A 19 3.33 -11.24 9.59
CA ASP A 19 3.82 -10.06 8.87
C ASP A 19 3.70 -8.73 9.66
N HIS A 20 4.23 -8.73 10.90
CA HIS A 20 4.15 -7.57 11.78
C HIS A 20 4.89 -6.34 11.23
N GLU A 21 5.97 -6.53 10.49
CA GLU A 21 6.72 -5.43 9.88
C GLU A 21 5.88 -4.69 8.84
N GLY A 22 5.24 -5.43 7.91
CA GLY A 22 4.37 -4.85 6.89
C GLY A 22 3.15 -4.17 7.52
N LEU A 23 2.54 -4.82 8.51
CA LEU A 23 1.40 -4.27 9.22
C LEU A 23 1.76 -3.03 10.05
N LYS A 24 2.92 -3.01 10.71
CA LYS A 24 3.40 -1.84 11.47
C LYS A 24 3.52 -0.61 10.57
N SER A 25 4.11 -0.76 9.38
CA SER A 25 4.23 0.34 8.42
C SER A 25 2.86 0.95 8.05
N VAL A 26 1.86 0.09 7.83
CA VAL A 26 0.48 0.52 7.56
C VAL A 26 -0.14 1.22 8.77
N VAL A 27 0.00 0.64 9.96
CA VAL A 27 -0.56 1.23 11.20
C VAL A 27 0.06 2.59 11.47
N ASP A 28 1.38 2.70 11.37
CA ASP A 28 2.11 3.95 11.61
C ASP A 28 1.71 5.03 10.60
N HIS A 29 1.52 4.67 9.33
CA HIS A 29 1.13 5.62 8.28
C HIS A 29 -0.27 6.21 8.49
N PHE A 30 -1.25 5.39 8.87
CA PHE A 30 -2.66 5.82 8.96
C PHE A 30 -3.06 6.29 10.36
N PHE A 31 -2.44 5.78 11.41
CA PHE A 31 -2.83 6.04 12.80
C PHE A 31 -1.73 6.71 13.64
N GLY A 32 -0.50 6.79 13.12
CA GLY A 32 0.64 7.40 13.80
C GLY A 32 1.56 6.38 14.48
N PRO A 33 2.82 6.77 14.77
CA PRO A 33 3.90 5.85 15.14
C PRO A 33 3.72 5.16 16.50
N GLU A 34 2.95 5.74 17.41
CA GLU A 34 2.70 5.19 18.76
C GLU A 34 1.63 4.08 18.76
N MET A 35 0.86 3.95 17.67
CA MET A 35 -0.31 3.07 17.64
C MET A 35 0.05 1.59 17.54
N TRP A 36 1.24 1.26 17.01
CA TRP A 36 1.66 -0.12 16.85
C TRP A 36 1.67 -0.91 18.16
N ALA A 37 2.15 -0.30 19.26
CA ALA A 37 2.23 -0.95 20.56
C ALA A 37 0.86 -1.45 21.06
N ASN A 38 -0.20 -0.69 20.77
CA ASN A 38 -1.59 -1.04 21.09
C ASN A 38 -2.19 -2.04 20.09
N TYR A 39 -1.65 -2.09 18.87
CA TYR A 39 -2.20 -2.88 17.78
C TYR A 39 -1.63 -4.31 17.71
N VAL A 40 -0.36 -4.49 18.04
CA VAL A 40 0.39 -5.76 17.85
C VAL A 40 -0.26 -6.95 18.54
N ASN A 41 -0.88 -6.75 19.70
CA ASN A 41 -1.49 -7.83 20.48
C ASN A 41 -2.96 -8.09 20.12
N THR A 42 -3.54 -7.31 19.21
CA THR A 42 -4.94 -7.50 18.80
C THR A 42 -5.10 -8.77 17.94
N PRO A 43 -6.30 -9.39 17.94
CA PRO A 43 -6.56 -10.57 17.09
C PRO A 43 -6.31 -10.32 15.60
N ILE A 44 -6.46 -9.07 15.15
CA ILE A 44 -6.17 -8.68 13.77
C ILE A 44 -4.67 -8.88 13.50
N ALA A 45 -3.78 -8.31 14.31
CA ALA A 45 -2.34 -8.42 14.09
C ALA A 45 -1.83 -9.87 14.09
N GLN A 46 -2.51 -10.79 14.79
CA GLN A 46 -2.11 -12.20 14.89
C GLN A 46 -2.46 -13.08 13.68
N LYS A 47 -3.21 -12.57 12.69
CA LYS A 47 -3.59 -13.35 11.50
C LYS A 47 -2.41 -13.69 10.59
N ILE A 48 -2.49 -14.84 9.94
CA ILE A 48 -1.53 -15.23 8.90
C ILE A 48 -1.80 -14.43 7.62
N ARG A 49 -0.74 -13.97 6.95
CA ARG A 49 -0.82 -13.07 5.79
C ARG A 49 0.11 -13.46 4.64
N VAL A 50 -0.25 -12.95 3.48
CA VAL A 50 0.59 -12.81 2.29
C VAL A 50 0.69 -11.31 1.97
N ARG A 51 1.80 -10.89 1.36
CA ARG A 51 1.95 -9.55 0.80
C ARG A 51 1.58 -9.56 -0.67
N ILE A 52 0.78 -8.59 -1.08
CA ILE A 52 0.51 -8.31 -2.49
C ILE A 52 1.31 -7.06 -2.83
N THR A 53 2.37 -7.23 -3.62
CA THR A 53 3.19 -6.12 -4.13
C THR A 53 2.77 -5.82 -5.55
N MET A 54 2.31 -4.60 -5.82
CA MET A 54 2.00 -4.17 -7.17
C MET A 54 3.27 -3.64 -7.84
N VAL A 55 3.65 -4.22 -8.98
CA VAL A 55 4.72 -3.73 -9.85
C VAL A 55 4.07 -2.85 -10.93
N PRO A 56 4.19 -1.52 -10.83
CA PRO A 56 3.52 -0.60 -11.75
C PRO A 56 4.13 -0.68 -13.15
N LYS A 57 3.28 -0.76 -14.17
CA LYS A 57 3.68 -0.68 -15.59
C LYS A 57 3.20 0.59 -16.26
N LYS A 58 2.10 1.16 -15.77
CA LYS A 58 1.53 2.39 -16.33
C LYS A 58 0.85 3.23 -15.27
N TRP A 59 1.02 4.54 -15.37
CA TRP A 59 0.33 5.52 -14.55
C TRP A 59 -0.43 6.49 -15.42
N LYS A 60 -1.61 6.88 -14.97
CA LYS A 60 -2.36 8.03 -15.48
C LYS A 60 -2.75 8.90 -14.28
N TRP A 61 -2.56 10.21 -14.37
CA TRP A 61 -2.91 11.11 -13.29
C TRP A 61 -3.50 12.42 -13.80
N TRP A 62 -4.28 13.06 -12.95
CA TRP A 62 -4.80 14.39 -13.20
C TRP A 62 -5.02 15.17 -11.89
N ASP A 63 -4.75 16.47 -11.96
CA ASP A 63 -5.03 17.46 -10.92
C ASP A 63 -5.78 18.64 -11.54
N TYR A 64 -7.11 18.61 -11.43
CA TYR A 64 -7.97 19.68 -11.94
C TYR A 64 -7.80 21.01 -11.21
N ARG A 65 -7.18 21.05 -10.01
CA ARG A 65 -6.91 22.32 -9.34
C ARG A 65 -5.78 23.08 -10.00
N ARG A 66 -4.88 22.35 -10.65
CA ARG A 66 -3.68 22.88 -11.32
C ARG A 66 -3.75 22.79 -12.85
N MET A 67 -4.83 22.23 -13.39
CA MET A 67 -4.97 21.93 -14.82
C MET A 67 -3.83 21.05 -15.36
N LEU A 68 -3.36 20.11 -14.54
CA LEU A 68 -2.28 19.18 -14.89
C LEU A 68 -2.84 17.78 -15.15
N MET A 69 -2.29 17.10 -16.16
CA MET A 69 -2.54 15.69 -16.41
C MET A 69 -1.34 15.06 -17.11
N GLY A 70 -1.21 13.74 -17.01
CA GLY A 70 -0.15 13.02 -17.69
C GLY A 70 -0.31 11.51 -17.59
N SER A 71 0.55 10.83 -18.33
CA SER A 71 0.69 9.39 -18.28
C SER A 71 2.14 8.98 -18.49
N VAL A 72 2.56 7.91 -17.83
CA VAL A 72 3.86 7.28 -18.05
C VAL A 72 3.68 5.78 -18.18
N THR A 73 4.40 5.19 -19.14
CA THR A 73 4.56 3.74 -19.28
C THR A 73 6.00 3.41 -18.91
N VAL A 74 6.19 2.37 -18.11
CA VAL A 74 7.51 1.88 -17.71
C VAL A 74 7.76 0.59 -18.46
N ASP A 75 8.72 0.62 -19.37
CA ASP A 75 9.17 -0.56 -20.13
C ASP A 75 9.79 -1.61 -19.19
#